data_AF-A0A976HWH0-F1
#
_entry.id   AF-A0A976HWH0-F1
#
_cell.length_a   1.000
_cell.length_b   1.000
_cell.length_c   1.000
_cell.angle_alpha   90.00
_cell.angle_beta   90.00
_cell.angle_gamma   90.00
#
_symmetry.space_group_name_H-M   'P 1'
#
loop_
_entity.id
_entity.type
_entity.pdbx_description
1 polymer ?
#
loop_
_entity_poly.entity_id
_entity_poly.type
_entity_poly.pdbx_seq_one_letter_code
_entity_poly.pdbx_strand_id
1 'polypeptide(L)'
;MSVTWPYLAGLNYQKYGPTAGSPSTSIFYTPTNLTIAGNVASFDVTDGALGDSDLLADGTIIDPSGPILTILEVPTVNARNLALLALLMLLAATAVGYRTRWSGRR
;
A
#
# COMPACT_ATOMS: atom_id res chain seq x y z
N MET A 1 14.47 17.38 -11.27
CA MET A 1 13.67 18.10 -10.26
C MET A 1 14.21 17.79 -8.87
N SER A 2 14.06 18.72 -7.91
CA SER A 2 14.39 18.48 -6.50
C SER A 2 13.31 19.03 -5.57
N VAL A 3 12.98 18.30 -4.51
CA VAL A 3 12.00 18.68 -3.49
C VAL A 3 12.67 18.62 -2.12
N THR A 4 12.57 19.71 -1.36
CA THR A 4 13.11 19.79 0.01
C THR A 4 11.99 19.52 1.01
N TRP A 5 12.24 18.62 1.95
CA TRP A 5 11.31 18.25 3.02
C TRP A 5 11.85 18.68 4.37
N PRO A 6 11.00 18.80 5.40
CA PRO A 6 11.47 19.01 6.77
C PRO A 6 12.35 17.84 7.26
N TYR A 7 12.06 16.60 6.83
CA TYR A 7 12.78 15.39 7.23
C TYR A 7 12.61 14.27 6.20
N LEU A 8 13.70 13.60 5.81
CA LEU A 8 13.69 12.41 4.93
C LEU A 8 14.55 11.24 5.43
N ALA A 9 15.31 11.40 6.51
CA ALA A 9 16.25 10.37 6.92
C ALA A 9 15.52 9.06 7.29
N GLY A 10 15.88 7.97 6.63
CA GLY A 10 15.25 6.66 6.81
C GLY A 10 13.89 6.48 6.12
N LEU A 11 13.45 7.46 5.30
CA LEU A 11 12.26 7.34 4.46
C LEU A 11 12.65 7.02 3.02
N ASN A 12 11.75 6.35 2.31
CA ASN A 12 11.79 6.24 0.86
C ASN A 12 11.02 7.41 0.23
N TYR A 13 11.01 7.47 -1.10
CA TYR A 13 10.25 8.47 -1.86
C TYR A 13 9.53 7.81 -3.03
N GLN A 14 8.27 8.17 -3.27
CA GLN A 14 7.45 7.58 -4.35
C GLN A 14 6.70 8.68 -5.10
N LYS A 15 6.43 8.42 -6.37
CA LYS A 15 5.41 9.11 -7.18
C LYS A 15 4.10 8.32 -7.14
N TYR A 16 2.99 9.02 -7.35
CA TYR A 16 1.67 8.45 -7.51
C TYR A 16 1.04 8.94 -8.81
N GLY A 17 0.62 8.01 -9.66
CA GLY A 17 -0.01 8.35 -10.93
C GLY A 17 -0.09 7.17 -11.89
N PRO A 18 -0.65 7.39 -13.09
CA PRO A 18 -0.67 6.38 -14.14
C PRO A 18 0.75 6.07 -14.62
N THR A 19 0.94 4.86 -15.17
CA THR A 19 2.20 4.43 -15.80
C THR A 19 1.90 3.71 -17.11
N ALA A 20 2.91 3.48 -17.96
CA ALA A 20 2.71 2.72 -19.20
C ALA A 20 2.13 1.31 -18.96
N GLY A 21 2.47 0.67 -17.84
CA GLY A 21 1.91 -0.62 -17.44
C GLY A 21 0.56 -0.53 -16.71
N SER A 22 0.13 0.67 -16.32
CA SER A 22 -1.13 0.92 -15.62
C SER A 22 -1.71 2.30 -16.05
N PRO A 23 -2.20 2.42 -17.31
CA PRO A 23 -2.61 3.72 -17.85
C PRO A 23 -3.96 4.20 -17.31
N SER A 24 -4.82 3.28 -16.85
CA SER A 24 -6.15 3.58 -16.30
C SER A 24 -6.23 3.52 -14.78
N THR A 25 -5.12 3.24 -14.10
CA THR A 25 -5.08 3.09 -12.64
C THR A 25 -3.81 3.74 -12.11
N SER A 26 -3.97 4.65 -11.15
CA SER A 26 -2.82 5.27 -10.50
C SER A 26 -2.21 4.31 -9.48
N ILE A 27 -0.89 4.20 -9.50
CA ILE A 27 -0.12 3.34 -8.60
C ILE A 27 1.03 4.14 -7.98
N PHE A 28 1.57 3.63 -6.88
CA PHE A 28 2.84 4.13 -6.33
C PHE A 28 4.02 3.49 -7.08
N TYR A 29 5.00 4.31 -7.46
CA TYR A 29 6.25 3.84 -8.06
C TYR A 29 7.44 4.73 -7.72
N THR A 30 8.64 4.15 -7.80
CA THR A 30 9.89 4.88 -7.57
C THR A 30 10.21 5.74 -8.79
N PRO A 31 10.44 7.07 -8.64
CA PRO A 31 10.77 7.93 -9.75
C PRO A 31 12.16 7.63 -10.32
N THR A 32 12.34 7.92 -11.60
CA THR A 32 13.59 7.69 -12.33
C THR A 32 14.73 8.53 -11.73
N ASN A 33 15.90 7.91 -11.57
CA ASN A 33 17.11 8.56 -11.04
C ASN A 33 16.93 9.21 -9.66
N LEU A 34 16.07 8.61 -8.81
CA LEU A 34 15.88 9.06 -7.43
C LEU A 34 17.19 9.04 -6.63
N THR A 35 17.53 10.19 -6.06
CA THR A 35 18.61 10.38 -5.10
C THR A 35 18.05 11.12 -3.88
N ILE A 36 18.36 10.62 -2.68
CA ILE A 36 18.02 11.30 -1.43
C ILE A 36 19.31 11.73 -0.74
N ALA A 37 19.48 13.03 -0.53
CA ALA A 37 20.63 13.62 0.14
C ALA A 37 20.15 14.51 1.29
N GLY A 38 20.34 14.05 2.53
CA GLY A 38 19.81 14.73 3.72
C GLY A 38 18.29 14.77 3.71
N ASN A 39 17.72 15.97 3.57
CA ASN A 39 16.29 16.22 3.51
C ASN A 39 15.79 16.60 2.10
N VAL A 40 16.60 16.39 1.06
CA VAL A 40 16.27 16.68 -0.33
C VAL A 40 16.15 15.39 -1.13
N ALA A 41 15.05 15.26 -1.87
CA ALA A 41 14.86 14.22 -2.88
C ALA A 41 15.02 14.83 -4.28
N SER A 42 15.84 14.22 -5.12
CA SER A 42 16.11 14.62 -6.50
C SER A 42 15.80 13.47 -7.45
N PHE A 43 15.15 13.76 -8.58
CA PHE A 43 14.76 12.76 -9.57
C PHE A 43 14.45 13.43 -10.92
N ASP A 44 14.35 12.62 -11.98
CA ASP A 44 14.00 13.11 -13.30
C ASP A 44 12.49 13.06 -13.54
N VAL A 45 11.98 14.11 -14.18
CA VAL A 45 10.60 14.21 -14.66
C VAL A 45 10.60 15.08 -15.91
N THR A 46 9.78 14.69 -16.89
CA THR A 46 9.59 15.42 -18.14
C THR A 46 8.11 15.70 -18.30
N ASP A 47 7.79 16.93 -18.70
CA ASP A 47 6.45 17.39 -19.06
C ASP A 47 5.82 16.49 -20.14
N GLY A 48 4.61 16.00 -19.89
CA GLY A 48 3.92 15.04 -20.75
C GLY A 48 4.45 13.61 -20.74
N ALA A 49 5.31 13.25 -19.79
CA ALA A 49 5.91 11.91 -19.69
C ALA A 49 5.63 11.22 -18.33
N LEU A 50 6.21 10.03 -18.14
CA LEU A 50 6.10 9.31 -16.87
C LEU A 50 6.54 10.20 -15.69
N GLY A 51 5.68 10.31 -14.69
CA GLY A 51 5.89 11.19 -13.54
C GLY A 51 5.10 12.49 -13.63
N ASP A 52 4.45 12.74 -14.76
CA ASP A 52 3.43 13.77 -14.96
C ASP A 52 2.05 13.12 -15.04
N SER A 53 1.09 13.60 -14.25
CA SER A 53 -0.12 12.81 -13.97
C SER A 53 -1.17 12.84 -15.07
N ASP A 54 -1.24 13.92 -15.84
CA ASP A 54 -2.15 14.05 -16.99
C ASP A 54 -1.51 13.62 -18.31
N LEU A 55 -0.18 13.45 -18.32
CA LEU A 55 0.63 13.04 -19.47
C LEU A 55 0.51 14.01 -20.65
N LEU A 56 0.26 15.30 -20.38
CA LEU A 56 0.17 16.34 -21.41
C LEU A 56 1.43 17.20 -21.41
N ALA A 57 2.04 17.42 -22.58
CA ALA A 57 3.15 18.35 -22.72
C ALA A 57 2.62 19.79 -22.88
N ASP A 58 2.14 20.37 -21.77
CA ASP A 58 1.49 21.69 -21.75
C ASP A 58 2.26 22.76 -20.94
N GLY A 59 3.46 22.41 -20.46
CA GLY A 59 4.31 23.25 -19.64
C GLY A 59 3.99 23.17 -18.13
N THR A 60 3.02 22.36 -17.72
CA THR A 60 2.65 22.13 -16.32
C THR A 60 2.84 20.67 -15.95
N ILE A 61 3.74 20.41 -15.00
CA ILE A 61 3.92 19.07 -14.45
C ILE A 61 3.01 18.89 -13.22
N ILE A 62 2.05 17.96 -13.32
CA ILE A 62 1.25 17.52 -12.18
C ILE A 62 1.98 16.36 -11.50
N ASP A 63 2.71 16.67 -10.42
CA ASP A 63 3.60 15.73 -9.70
C ASP A 63 3.12 15.37 -8.27
N PRO A 64 2.16 14.45 -8.11
CA PRO A 64 1.86 13.82 -6.82
C PRO A 64 3.03 12.93 -6.40
N SER A 65 3.81 13.40 -5.44
CA SER A 65 4.92 12.64 -4.87
C SER A 65 5.15 12.92 -3.40
N GLY A 66 5.86 12.02 -2.73
CA GLY A 66 6.21 12.27 -1.33
C GLY A 66 7.04 11.18 -0.67
N PRO A 67 7.49 11.46 0.57
CA PRO A 67 8.20 10.51 1.40
C PRO A 67 7.26 9.41 1.84
N ILE A 68 7.77 8.19 1.92
CA ILE A 68 7.03 7.03 2.40
C ILE A 68 7.87 6.29 3.43
N LEU A 69 7.22 5.92 4.53
CA LEU A 69 7.76 4.93 5.43
C LEU A 69 7.46 3.54 4.86
N THR A 70 8.48 2.78 4.49
CA THR A 70 8.31 1.38 4.17
C THR A 70 8.06 0.62 5.46
N ILE A 71 6.79 0.29 5.71
CA ILE A 71 6.41 -0.55 6.84
C ILE A 71 6.61 -2.03 6.49
N LEU A 72 7.12 -2.78 7.46
CA LEU A 72 7.16 -4.24 7.40
C LEU A 72 5.73 -4.79 7.28
N GLU A 73 5.55 -5.82 6.46
CA GLU A 73 4.26 -6.49 6.29
C GLU A 73 3.69 -6.90 7.65
N VAL A 74 2.42 -6.59 7.88
CA VAL A 74 1.70 -7.08 9.06
C VAL A 74 1.52 -8.60 8.89
N PRO A 75 1.99 -9.44 9.83
CA PRO A 75 1.80 -10.87 9.74
C PRO A 75 0.32 -11.20 9.61
N THR A 76 -0.07 -11.81 8.49
CA THR A 76 -1.44 -12.27 8.29
C THR A 76 -1.60 -13.70 8.77
N VAL A 77 -2.81 -14.06 9.20
CA VAL A 77 -3.16 -15.47 9.43
C VAL A 77 -3.23 -16.15 8.07
N ASN A 78 -2.31 -17.09 7.79
CA ASN A 78 -2.33 -17.81 6.53
C ASN A 78 -3.64 -18.60 6.35
N ALA A 79 -4.00 -18.90 5.09
CA ALA A 79 -5.27 -19.53 4.73
C ALA A 79 -5.55 -20.84 5.49
N ARG A 80 -4.51 -21.63 5.80
CA ARG A 80 -4.66 -22.90 6.54
C ARG A 80 -5.05 -22.65 7.99
N ASN A 81 -4.37 -21.70 8.63
CA ASN A 81 -4.68 -21.31 10.01
C ASN A 81 -6.06 -20.67 10.12
N LEU A 82 -6.48 -19.90 9.10
CA LEU A 82 -7.82 -19.34 9.04
C LEU A 82 -8.90 -20.43 8.88
N ALA A 83 -8.66 -21.43 8.02
CA ALA A 83 -9.55 -22.57 7.84
C ALA A 83 -9.66 -23.42 9.12
N LEU A 84 -8.53 -23.66 9.81
CA LEU A 84 -8.51 -24.35 11.09
C LEU A 84 -9.32 -23.59 12.14
N LEU A 85 -9.15 -22.27 12.23
CA LEU A 85 -9.92 -21.44 13.17
C LEU A 85 -11.42 -21.51 12.86
N ALA A 86 -11.82 -21.43 11.59
CA ALA A 86 -13.22 -21.55 11.19
C ALA A 86 -13.82 -22.91 11.59
N LEU A 87 -13.06 -24.00 11.41
CA LEU A 87 -13.47 -25.34 11.82
C LEU A 87 -13.64 -25.44 13.35
N LEU A 88 -12.68 -24.91 14.12
CA LEU A 88 -12.74 -24.92 15.59
C LEU A 88 -13.96 -24.13 16.10
N MET A 89 -14.28 -22.99 15.48
CA MET A 89 -15.46 -22.20 15.83
C MET A 89 -16.77 -22.95 15.53
N LEU A 90 -16.85 -23.68 14.41
CA LEU A 90 -18.00 -24.51 14.08
C LEU A 90 -18.19 -25.66 15.09
N LEU A 91 -17.09 -26.34 15.46
CA LEU A 91 -17.12 -27.40 16.47
C LEU A 91 -17.52 -26.87 17.85
N ALA A 92 -17.03 -25.69 18.24
CA ALA A 92 -17.43 -25.06 19.50
C ALA A 92 -18.92 -24.68 19.50
N ALA A 93 -19.43 -24.09 18.42
CA ALA A 93 -20.83 -23.70 18.30
C ALA A 93 -21.77 -24.91 18.38
N THR A 94 -21.44 -26.00 17.69
CA THR A 94 -22.21 -27.25 17.75
C THR A 94 -22.15 -27.87 19.15
N ALA A 95 -20.97 -27.97 19.76
CA ALA A 95 -20.82 -28.52 21.11
C ALA A 95 -21.61 -27.74 22.19
N VAL A 96 -21.64 -26.40 22.10
CA VAL A 96 -22.45 -25.56 23.01
C VAL A 96 -23.95 -25.77 22.77
N GLY A 97 -24.39 -25.84 21.51
CA GLY A 97 -25.79 -26.10 21.16
C GLY A 97 -26.32 -27.46 21.64
N TYR A 98 -25.47 -28.51 21.62
CA TYR A 98 -25.84 -29.82 22.17
C TYR A 98 -25.99 -29.79 23.71
N ARG A 99 -25.16 -29.01 24.41
CA ARG A 99 -25.19 -28.92 25.89
C ARG A 99 -26.40 -28.14 26.41
N THR A 100 -26.81 -27.06 25.76
CA THR A 100 -27.97 -26.25 26.19
C THR A 100 -29.30 -26.96 25.93
N ARG A 101 -29.38 -27.79 24.88
CA ARG A 101 -30.59 -28.56 24.53
C ARG A 101 -30.86 -29.72 25.50
N TRP A 102 -29.83 -30.26 26.14
CA TRP A 102 -29.95 -31.39 27.07
C TRP A 102 -30.39 -30.96 28.48
N SER A 103 -30.12 -29.71 28.88
CA SER A 103 -30.53 -29.16 30.18
C SER A 103 -31.98 -28.65 30.24
N GLY A 104 -32.71 -28.58 29.12
CA GLY A 104 -34.09 -28.10 29.05
C GLY A 104 -35.18 -29.19 29.03
N ARG A 105 -34.83 -30.45 29.29
CA ARG A 105 -35.77 -31.61 29.30
C ARG A 105 -35.97 -32.24 30.69
N ARG A 106 -35.89 -31.45 31.77
CA ARG A 106 -36.23 -31.91 33.12
C ARG A 106 -37.44 -31.16 33.65
#